data_AF-A0A6P5RSQ2-F1
#
_entry.id   AF-A0A6P5RSQ2-F1
#
_cell.length_a   1.000
_cell.length_b   1.000
_cell.length_c   1.000
_cell.angle_alpha   90.00
_cell.angle_beta   90.00
_cell.angle_gamma   90.00
#
_symmetry.space_group_name_H-M   'P 1'
#
loop_
_entity.id
_entity.type
_entity.pdbx_description
1 polymer ?
#
loop_
_entity_poly.entity_id
_entity_poly.type
_entity_poly.pdbx_seq_one_letter_code
_entity_poly.pdbx_strand_id
1 'polypeptide(L)'
;MLLSFSSSHRTPPPSFRQFTNLQPCYPMEKKLVQVSEQEVRIDFALNCKCRANVRLTSLCATAPVAFKVQTSSPHKFLVKPPTGLIPPLCHVTVQVILKAQAQLPPTFPRSPSDRFLIRTAEFTRDSESESINQWFSSCSRGSTHDLKLKVAFVGPFLLRHAVTCGDYDAARNIIKRQRTILAEFPPEDADSLLRVATELVNPEDMINLLLEAGLRIDARARSDQVNYEVDSKWASNGHEEPHVAAACDRLDYGIGCRDGVCDHRRSIQDAACCDKDKLEMGELVLMAARRGDLKQVEVLLQNGADINCCDQYGLTALHASAIKGHKDIALMLIEFGLELECRDSEGHGPLHLAVVGGSLETVEMLVQNGANVNAKSNSGATPLYMATAMGYDDITEFLISRGG
;
A
#
# COMPACT_ATOMS: atom_id res chain seq x y z
N MET A 1 9.43 92.67 -53.79
CA MET A 1 10.56 92.93 -54.69
C MET A 1 11.61 91.88 -54.38
N LEU A 2 12.00 91.06 -55.37
CA LEU A 2 13.34 90.48 -55.65
C LEU A 2 14.33 90.40 -54.47
N LEU A 3 15.13 89.37 -54.19
CA LEU A 3 15.57 88.16 -54.88
C LEU A 3 16.37 87.31 -53.87
N SER A 4 16.30 85.99 -54.05
CA SER A 4 17.29 84.92 -53.80
C SER A 4 18.67 85.25 -53.18
N PHE A 5 19.12 84.38 -52.26
CA PHE A 5 20.41 83.67 -52.37
C PHE A 5 20.36 82.31 -51.65
N SER A 6 20.78 81.27 -52.36
CA SER A 6 20.85 79.87 -51.95
C SER A 6 22.06 79.61 -51.04
N SER A 7 21.92 78.75 -50.02
CA SER A 7 23.07 78.01 -49.47
C SER A 7 22.66 76.68 -48.83
N SER A 8 23.28 75.63 -49.38
CA SER A 8 23.68 74.37 -48.75
C SER A 8 22.60 73.44 -48.17
N HIS A 9 22.29 72.41 -48.96
CA HIS A 9 21.68 71.16 -48.53
C HIS A 9 22.47 70.51 -47.39
N ARG A 10 21.90 70.51 -46.18
CA ARG A 10 22.13 69.44 -45.18
C ARG A 10 20.88 68.58 -45.14
N THR A 11 21.02 67.35 -45.61
CA THR A 11 20.01 66.32 -45.47
C THR A 11 19.86 65.94 -43.98
N PRO A 12 18.64 65.86 -43.45
CA PRO A 12 18.40 65.30 -42.12
C PRO A 12 18.56 63.77 -42.13
N PRO A 13 18.92 63.15 -40.98
CA PRO A 13 19.29 61.75 -40.90
C PRO A 13 18.10 60.82 -41.16
N PRO A 14 18.34 59.62 -41.75
CA PRO A 14 17.29 58.66 -42.02
C PRO A 14 16.77 58.07 -40.70
N SER A 15 15.46 58.20 -40.51
CA SER A 15 14.67 57.54 -39.47
C SER A 15 14.96 56.03 -39.44
N PHE A 16 15.29 55.54 -38.24
CA PHE A 16 15.39 54.13 -37.90
C PHE A 16 14.22 53.34 -38.48
N ARG A 17 14.47 52.58 -39.56
CA ARG A 17 13.61 51.47 -39.95
C ARG A 17 13.80 50.39 -38.89
N GLN A 18 12.90 50.33 -37.91
CA GLN A 18 12.75 49.12 -37.10
C GLN A 18 12.43 47.97 -38.07
N PHE A 19 13.35 47.01 -38.12
CA PHE A 19 13.08 45.71 -38.69
C PHE A 19 11.85 45.13 -38.00
N THR A 20 10.69 45.17 -38.65
CA THR A 20 9.59 44.27 -38.33
C THR A 20 9.99 42.88 -38.77
N ASN A 21 10.89 42.26 -38.00
CA ASN A 21 10.98 40.81 -37.92
C ASN A 21 9.72 40.33 -37.19
N LEU A 22 8.59 40.35 -37.90
CA LEU A 22 7.49 39.45 -37.59
C LEU A 22 7.97 38.05 -37.96
N GLN A 23 8.78 37.45 -37.08
CA GLN A 23 8.80 36.00 -37.01
C GLN A 23 7.34 35.57 -36.78
N PRO A 24 6.79 34.65 -37.58
CA PRO A 24 5.54 34.03 -37.18
C PRO A 24 5.80 33.36 -35.84
N CYS A 25 5.20 33.89 -34.78
CA CYS A 25 5.13 33.21 -33.50
C CYS A 25 4.46 31.87 -33.80
N TYR A 26 5.26 30.81 -33.87
CA TYR A 26 4.76 29.44 -33.80
C TYR A 26 3.76 29.41 -32.63
N PRO A 27 2.53 28.92 -32.83
CA PRO A 27 1.58 28.83 -31.73
C PRO A 27 2.22 27.94 -30.67
N MET A 28 2.57 28.54 -29.52
CA MET A 28 2.94 27.81 -28.32
C MET A 28 1.84 26.77 -28.09
N GLU A 29 2.17 25.47 -28.20
CA GLU A 29 1.21 24.38 -27.99
C GLU A 29 0.47 24.62 -26.67
N LYS A 30 -0.81 24.99 -26.76
CA LYS A 30 -1.61 25.37 -25.60
C LYS A 30 -1.91 24.12 -24.80
N LYS A 31 -1.11 23.87 -23.76
CA LYS A 31 -1.32 22.72 -22.87
C LYS A 31 -2.67 22.84 -22.18
N LEU A 32 -3.60 21.95 -22.51
CA LEU A 32 -4.98 21.95 -21.97
C LEU A 32 -5.05 21.36 -20.56
N VAL A 33 -4.20 20.38 -20.27
CA VAL A 33 -4.21 19.61 -19.02
C VAL A 33 -2.81 19.51 -18.45
N GLN A 34 -2.70 19.75 -17.14
CA GLN A 34 -1.52 19.45 -16.35
C GLN A 34 -1.70 18.11 -15.63
N VAL A 35 -0.70 17.25 -15.71
CA VAL A 35 -0.67 15.98 -14.95
C VAL A 35 0.15 16.22 -13.68
N SER A 36 -0.27 15.62 -12.56
CA SER A 36 0.49 15.68 -11.30
C SER A 36 1.91 15.15 -11.44
N GLU A 37 2.08 14.05 -12.18
CA GLU A 37 3.37 13.41 -12.39
C GLU A 37 3.52 12.96 -13.85
N GLN A 38 4.73 13.06 -14.41
CA GLN A 38 5.01 12.61 -15.78
C GLN A 38 5.27 11.08 -15.88
N GLU A 39 5.36 10.41 -14.73
CA GLU A 39 5.50 8.96 -14.62
C GLU A 39 4.36 8.40 -13.76
N VAL A 40 3.76 7.29 -14.17
CA VAL A 40 2.81 6.52 -13.36
C VAL A 40 3.62 5.60 -12.46
N ARG A 41 3.71 5.96 -11.18
CA ARG A 41 4.38 5.15 -10.15
C ARG A 41 3.43 4.07 -9.66
N ILE A 42 3.81 2.81 -9.85
CA ILE A 42 3.05 1.66 -9.40
C ILE A 42 3.82 1.04 -8.25
N ASP A 43 3.22 1.05 -7.07
CA ASP A 43 3.70 0.27 -5.93
C ASP A 43 3.46 -1.21 -6.23
N PHE A 44 4.53 -1.90 -6.61
CA PHE A 44 4.49 -3.26 -7.15
C PHE A 44 4.62 -4.28 -6.03
N ALA A 45 3.67 -5.22 -6.00
CA ALA A 45 3.71 -6.41 -5.16
C ALA A 45 3.32 -7.64 -5.98
N LEU A 46 3.99 -8.77 -5.72
CA LEU A 46 3.67 -10.04 -6.37
C LEU A 46 2.27 -10.52 -5.98
N ASN A 47 1.61 -11.21 -6.92
CA ASN A 47 0.31 -11.85 -6.74
C ASN A 47 -0.82 -10.91 -6.29
N CYS A 48 -0.61 -9.59 -6.36
CA CYS A 48 -1.57 -8.58 -5.91
C CYS A 48 -1.92 -7.60 -7.03
N LYS A 49 -3.17 -7.12 -7.04
CA LYS A 49 -3.57 -6.00 -7.90
C LYS A 49 -2.94 -4.71 -7.38
N CYS A 50 -2.10 -4.08 -8.19
CA CYS A 50 -1.43 -2.83 -7.82
C CYS A 50 -2.20 -1.65 -8.41
N ARG A 51 -2.38 -0.58 -7.63
CA ARG A 51 -3.14 0.61 -8.05
C ARG A 51 -2.26 1.85 -8.01
N ALA A 52 -2.43 2.72 -8.99
CA ALA A 52 -1.77 4.01 -9.06
C ALA A 52 -2.80 5.09 -9.44
N ASN A 53 -2.67 6.26 -8.83
CA ASN A 53 -3.58 7.38 -9.08
C ASN A 53 -2.84 8.47 -9.85
N VAL A 54 -3.43 8.95 -10.94
CA VAL A 54 -2.90 10.02 -11.79
C VAL A 54 -3.89 11.18 -11.75
N ARG A 55 -3.48 12.34 -11.24
CA ARG A 55 -4.33 13.53 -11.20
C ARG A 55 -4.14 14.34 -12.48
N LEU A 56 -5.25 14.65 -13.15
CA LEU A 56 -5.33 15.50 -14.31
C LEU A 56 -6.02 16.81 -13.92
N THR A 57 -5.35 17.94 -14.09
CA THR A 57 -5.85 19.27 -13.77
C THR A 57 -6.09 20.06 -15.05
N SER A 58 -7.30 20.56 -15.26
CA SER A 58 -7.63 21.41 -16.39
C SER A 58 -6.97 22.77 -16.23
N LEU A 59 -6.30 23.24 -17.29
CA LEU A 59 -5.75 24.60 -17.39
C LEU A 59 -6.72 25.55 -18.11
N CYS A 60 -7.84 25.04 -18.60
CA CYS A 60 -8.84 25.83 -19.29
C CYS A 60 -9.79 26.50 -18.29
N ALA A 61 -9.98 27.82 -18.44
CA ALA A 61 -10.86 28.61 -17.58
C ALA A 61 -12.34 28.60 -18.02
N THR A 62 -12.59 28.36 -19.31
CA THR A 62 -13.90 28.60 -19.92
C THR A 62 -14.58 27.35 -20.47
N ALA A 63 -13.81 26.33 -20.88
CA ALA A 63 -14.34 25.11 -21.50
C ALA A 63 -13.92 23.85 -20.72
N PRO A 64 -14.81 22.85 -20.58
CA PRO A 64 -14.44 21.55 -20.06
C PRO A 64 -13.49 20.85 -21.03
N VAL A 65 -12.61 20.01 -20.50
CA VAL A 65 -11.63 19.25 -21.28
C VAL A 65 -12.01 17.78 -21.26
N ALA A 66 -12.31 17.20 -22.43
CA ALA A 66 -12.49 15.77 -22.54
C ALA A 66 -11.15 15.06 -22.45
N PHE A 67 -11.12 13.88 -21.83
CA PHE A 67 -9.94 13.02 -21.80
C PHE A 67 -10.28 11.57 -22.14
N LYS A 68 -9.31 10.88 -22.76
CA LYS A 68 -9.35 9.45 -23.04
C LYS A 68 -7.99 8.82 -22.77
N VAL A 69 -7.98 7.78 -21.95
CA VAL A 69 -6.74 7.07 -21.58
C VAL A 69 -6.58 5.80 -22.41
N GLN A 70 -5.38 5.58 -22.94
CA GLN A 70 -4.99 4.38 -23.67
C GLN A 70 -3.69 3.83 -23.08
N THR A 71 -3.42 2.54 -23.27
CA THR A 71 -2.19 1.88 -22.81
C THR A 71 -1.58 1.03 -23.92
N SER A 72 -0.26 0.89 -23.91
CA SER A 72 0.45 -0.07 -24.78
C SER A 72 0.29 -1.53 -24.33
N SER A 73 -0.11 -1.77 -23.07
CA SER A 73 -0.15 -3.11 -22.47
C SER A 73 -1.51 -3.46 -21.87
N PRO A 74 -2.59 -3.52 -22.68
CA PRO A 74 -3.96 -3.75 -22.21
C PRO A 74 -4.15 -5.13 -21.55
N HIS A 75 -3.27 -6.07 -21.81
CA HIS A 75 -3.31 -7.40 -21.17
C HIS A 75 -2.83 -7.36 -19.72
N LYS A 76 -1.89 -6.47 -19.38
CA LYS A 76 -1.32 -6.32 -18.03
C LYS A 76 -2.16 -5.39 -17.14
N PHE A 77 -2.72 -4.33 -17.73
CA PHE A 77 -3.53 -3.37 -17.00
C PHE A 77 -5.02 -3.74 -17.10
N LEU A 78 -5.79 -3.61 -16.02
CA LEU A 78 -7.25 -3.75 -16.05
C LEU A 78 -7.84 -2.51 -16.73
N VAL A 79 -8.14 -2.61 -18.03
CA VAL A 79 -8.58 -1.45 -18.82
C VAL A 79 -10.02 -1.60 -19.27
N LYS A 80 -10.94 -0.90 -18.59
CA LYS A 80 -11.96 -0.11 -19.29
C LYS A 80 -11.38 1.30 -19.38
N PRO A 81 -10.93 1.76 -20.56
CA PRO A 81 -10.13 2.98 -20.64
C PRO A 81 -10.95 4.15 -20.11
N PRO A 82 -10.55 4.80 -19.01
CA PRO A 82 -11.35 5.86 -18.42
C PRO A 82 -11.44 7.01 -19.43
N THR A 83 -12.67 7.36 -19.73
CA THR A 83 -13.03 8.51 -20.55
C THR A 83 -13.97 9.39 -19.75
N GLY A 84 -13.75 10.69 -19.80
CA GLY A 84 -14.56 11.63 -19.02
C GLY A 84 -14.28 13.07 -19.39
N LEU A 85 -14.92 13.95 -18.65
CA LEU A 85 -14.73 15.40 -18.77
C LEU A 85 -14.07 15.92 -17.50
N ILE A 86 -13.12 16.83 -17.68
CA ILE A 86 -12.53 17.64 -16.61
C ILE A 86 -13.19 19.01 -16.68
N PRO A 87 -13.94 19.44 -15.65
CA PRO A 87 -14.51 20.77 -15.63
C PRO A 87 -13.42 21.86 -15.67
N PRO A 88 -13.77 23.11 -16.06
CA PRO A 88 -12.82 24.22 -16.08
C PRO A 88 -12.15 24.43 -14.72
N LEU A 89 -10.83 24.64 -14.72
CA LEU A 89 -9.99 24.81 -13.52
C LEU A 89 -10.13 23.73 -12.44
N CYS A 90 -10.73 22.58 -12.76
CA CYS A 90 -10.92 21.46 -11.85
C CYS A 90 -9.91 20.35 -12.11
N HIS A 91 -9.89 19.36 -11.23
CA HIS A 91 -9.06 18.17 -11.37
C HIS A 91 -9.90 16.89 -11.32
N VAL A 92 -9.42 15.86 -12.00
CA VAL A 92 -9.95 14.49 -11.93
C VAL A 92 -8.82 13.53 -11.61
N THR A 93 -9.11 12.48 -10.85
CA THR A 93 -8.14 11.42 -10.56
C THR A 93 -8.47 10.20 -11.40
N VAL A 94 -7.50 9.75 -12.20
CA VAL A 94 -7.57 8.53 -12.98
C VAL A 94 -6.86 7.42 -12.23
N GLN A 95 -7.55 6.32 -11.99
CA GLN A 95 -6.96 5.13 -11.38
C GLN A 95 -6.44 4.18 -12.46
N VAL A 96 -5.16 3.85 -12.39
CA VAL A 96 -4.48 2.83 -13.18
C VAL A 96 -4.36 1.57 -12.32
N ILE A 97 -4.79 0.43 -12.85
CA ILE A 97 -4.76 -0.85 -12.13
C ILE A 97 -3.93 -1.86 -12.92
N LEU A 98 -2.84 -2.33 -12.31
CA LEU A 98 -2.04 -3.46 -12.79
C LEU A 98 -2.66 -4.76 -12.26
N LYS A 99 -2.89 -5.75 -13.14
CA LYS A 99 -3.33 -7.09 -12.74
C LYS A 99 -2.26 -7.76 -11.88
N ALA A 100 -2.67 -8.69 -11.03
CA ALA A 100 -1.73 -9.52 -10.28
C ALA A 100 -0.69 -10.14 -11.23
N GLN A 101 0.59 -9.92 -10.92
CA GLN A 101 1.71 -10.50 -11.65
C GLN A 101 2.35 -11.58 -10.77
N ALA A 102 2.62 -12.74 -11.36
CA ALA A 102 3.30 -13.84 -10.66
C ALA A 102 4.83 -13.72 -10.71
N GLN A 103 5.35 -12.83 -11.57
CA GLN A 103 6.78 -12.65 -11.80
C GLN A 103 7.15 -11.18 -11.61
N LEU A 104 8.41 -10.96 -11.21
CA LEU A 104 9.01 -9.63 -11.15
C LEU A 104 9.02 -8.97 -12.55
N PRO A 105 8.87 -7.64 -12.64
CA PRO A 105 9.06 -6.94 -13.89
C PRO A 105 10.48 -7.23 -14.42
N PRO A 106 10.65 -7.58 -15.70
CA PRO A 106 11.98 -7.93 -16.26
C PRO A 106 12.94 -6.74 -16.24
N THR A 107 12.41 -5.52 -16.14
CA THR A 107 13.16 -4.28 -15.98
C THR A 107 12.43 -3.40 -14.98
N PHE A 108 13.14 -2.95 -13.95
CA PHE A 108 12.66 -2.03 -12.93
C PHE A 108 13.81 -1.10 -12.52
N PRO A 109 13.52 0.13 -12.06
CA PRO A 109 12.20 0.67 -11.77
C PRO A 109 11.45 1.25 -12.97
N ARG A 110 11.98 1.25 -14.19
CA ARG A 110 11.26 1.79 -15.37
C ARG A 110 10.89 0.68 -16.35
N SER A 111 9.62 0.65 -16.76
CA SER A 111 9.18 -0.21 -17.86
C SER A 111 9.48 0.45 -19.22
N PRO A 112 10.25 -0.17 -20.12
CA PRO A 112 10.48 0.35 -21.46
C PRO A 112 9.24 0.19 -22.36
N SER A 113 8.45 -0.85 -22.09
CA SER A 113 7.33 -1.31 -22.93
C SER A 113 5.97 -0.74 -22.49
N ASP A 114 5.81 -0.46 -21.19
CA ASP A 114 4.52 0.00 -20.65
C ASP A 114 4.42 1.53 -20.65
N ARG A 115 3.42 2.06 -21.37
CA ARG A 115 3.17 3.49 -21.52
C ARG A 115 1.67 3.76 -21.50
N PHE A 116 1.31 4.93 -20.97
CA PHE A 116 -0.05 5.46 -21.06
C PHE A 116 -0.08 6.67 -21.98
N LEU A 117 -1.13 6.76 -22.79
CA LEU A 117 -1.43 7.89 -23.65
C LEU A 117 -2.74 8.49 -23.18
N ILE A 118 -2.72 9.76 -22.77
CA ILE A 118 -3.92 10.51 -22.40
C ILE A 118 -4.18 11.53 -23.51
N ARG A 119 -5.20 11.26 -24.30
CA ARG A 119 -5.67 12.21 -25.32
C ARG A 119 -6.64 13.19 -24.69
N THR A 120 -6.42 14.48 -24.93
CA THR A 120 -7.22 15.57 -24.36
C THR A 120 -7.68 16.53 -25.44
N ALA A 121 -8.86 17.11 -25.31
CA ALA A 121 -9.36 18.14 -26.22
C ALA A 121 -10.37 19.04 -25.51
N GLU A 122 -10.44 20.31 -25.88
CA GLU A 122 -11.50 21.20 -25.40
C GLU A 122 -12.84 20.66 -25.91
N PHE A 123 -13.80 20.45 -25.02
CA PHE A 123 -15.09 19.84 -25.35
C PHE A 123 -16.12 20.93 -25.66
N THR A 124 -16.53 20.99 -26.93
CA THR A 124 -17.68 21.81 -27.39
C THR A 124 -18.91 20.92 -27.49
N ARG A 125 -20.03 21.39 -26.96
CA ARG A 125 -21.29 20.64 -26.94
C ARG A 125 -21.97 20.74 -28.30
N ASP A 126 -21.50 19.96 -29.25
CA ASP A 126 -22.13 19.85 -30.57
C ASP A 126 -22.96 18.54 -30.59
N SER A 127 -24.24 18.66 -30.23
CA SER A 127 -25.27 17.60 -30.18
C SER A 127 -25.37 16.74 -28.90
N GLU A 128 -26.61 16.54 -28.45
CA GLU A 128 -26.98 16.03 -27.12
C GLU A 128 -26.84 14.50 -26.93
N SER A 129 -26.30 13.76 -27.91
CA SER A 129 -26.36 12.29 -27.91
C SER A 129 -25.09 11.55 -28.35
N GLU A 130 -23.92 12.19 -28.39
CA GLU A 130 -22.67 11.47 -28.69
C GLU A 130 -21.94 11.03 -27.41
N SER A 131 -21.61 9.75 -27.33
CA SER A 131 -20.69 9.28 -26.28
C SER A 131 -19.32 9.96 -26.48
N ILE A 132 -18.61 10.29 -25.40
CA ILE A 132 -17.28 10.94 -25.45
C ILE A 132 -16.30 10.16 -26.36
N ASN A 133 -16.47 8.84 -26.44
CA ASN A 133 -15.68 7.99 -27.33
C ASN A 133 -15.97 8.21 -28.82
N GLN A 134 -17.23 8.40 -29.20
CA GLN A 134 -17.63 8.74 -30.58
C GLN A 134 -17.18 10.17 -30.94
N TRP A 135 -17.32 11.10 -29.99
CA TRP A 135 -16.84 12.48 -30.17
C TRP A 135 -15.32 12.54 -30.41
N PHE A 136 -14.52 11.80 -29.66
CA PHE A 136 -13.07 11.71 -29.92
C PHE A 136 -12.72 11.12 -31.30
N SER A 137 -13.63 10.33 -31.89
CA SER A 137 -13.46 9.80 -33.25
C SER A 137 -13.85 10.79 -34.33
N SER A 138 -14.70 11.79 -34.02
CA SER A 138 -15.08 12.86 -34.94
C SER A 138 -14.15 14.10 -34.87
N CYS A 139 -13.38 14.26 -33.80
CA CYS A 139 -12.38 15.33 -33.68
C CYS A 139 -11.29 15.28 -34.77
N SER A 140 -10.99 16.42 -35.38
CA SER A 140 -9.85 16.56 -36.30
C SER A 140 -8.52 16.44 -35.54
N ARG A 141 -7.52 15.77 -36.13
CA ARG A 141 -6.22 15.42 -35.49
C ARG A 141 -5.41 16.61 -34.95
N GLY A 142 -5.75 17.85 -35.34
CA GLY A 142 -5.12 19.08 -34.86
C GLY A 142 -5.76 19.71 -33.61
N SER A 143 -6.93 19.22 -33.17
CA SER A 143 -7.64 19.73 -31.99
C SER A 143 -7.32 18.97 -30.69
N THR A 144 -6.66 17.81 -30.82
CA THR A 144 -6.35 16.90 -29.71
C THR A 144 -4.90 17.05 -29.24
N HIS A 145 -4.71 17.13 -27.93
CA HIS A 145 -3.41 17.18 -27.26
C HIS A 145 -3.13 15.84 -26.58
N ASP A 146 -2.03 15.20 -26.95
CA ASP A 146 -1.64 13.85 -26.50
C ASP A 146 -0.54 13.94 -25.42
N LEU A 147 -0.84 13.43 -24.22
CA LEU A 147 0.09 13.34 -23.10
C LEU A 147 0.58 11.91 -22.94
N LYS A 148 1.90 11.71 -23.04
CA LYS A 148 2.55 10.39 -22.87
C LYS A 148 3.10 10.26 -21.47
N LEU A 149 2.63 9.27 -20.72
CA LEU A 149 3.12 8.93 -19.39
C LEU A 149 3.91 7.63 -19.42
N LYS A 150 5.11 7.65 -18.82
CA LYS A 150 5.94 6.45 -18.64
C LYS A 150 5.49 5.69 -17.40
N VAL A 151 5.69 4.38 -17.36
CA VAL A 151 5.41 3.57 -16.17
C VAL A 151 6.69 3.32 -15.40
N ALA A 152 6.64 3.55 -14.09
CA ALA A 152 7.69 3.19 -13.16
C ALA A 152 7.14 2.25 -12.09
N PHE A 153 7.83 1.13 -11.87
CA PHE A 153 7.58 0.23 -10.75
C PHE A 153 8.44 0.67 -9.58
N VAL A 154 7.79 0.95 -8.47
CA VAL A 154 8.38 1.31 -7.17
C VAL A 154 7.73 0.41 -6.11
N GLY A 155 8.07 0.59 -4.85
CA GLY A 155 7.45 -0.16 -3.77
C GLY A 155 8.45 -0.86 -2.84
N PRO A 156 8.09 -1.04 -1.55
CA PRO A 156 8.95 -1.67 -0.55
C PRO A 156 9.46 -3.05 -0.99
N PHE A 157 8.60 -3.82 -1.67
CA PHE A 157 8.92 -5.16 -2.16
C PHE A 157 10.06 -5.14 -3.19
N LEU A 158 9.98 -4.26 -4.20
CA LEU A 158 11.05 -4.13 -5.20
C LEU A 158 12.34 -3.57 -4.60
N LEU A 159 12.24 -2.68 -3.61
CA LEU A 159 13.41 -2.16 -2.92
C LEU A 159 14.13 -3.27 -2.15
N ARG A 160 13.40 -4.11 -1.39
CA ARG A 160 13.98 -5.28 -0.69
C ARG A 160 14.67 -6.23 -1.67
N HIS A 161 14.02 -6.52 -2.79
CA HIS A 161 14.60 -7.39 -3.81
C HIS A 161 15.89 -6.79 -4.41
N ALA A 162 15.89 -5.50 -4.76
CA ALA A 162 17.08 -4.81 -5.28
C ALA A 162 18.25 -4.86 -4.28
N VAL A 163 17.97 -4.62 -3.00
CA VAL A 163 18.98 -4.70 -1.94
C VAL A 163 19.49 -6.14 -1.77
N THR A 164 18.60 -7.14 -1.76
CA THR A 164 18.98 -8.57 -1.65
C THR A 164 19.88 -9.01 -2.80
N CYS A 165 19.63 -8.51 -4.01
CA CYS A 165 20.46 -8.80 -5.18
C CYS A 165 21.75 -7.95 -5.25
N GLY A 166 21.94 -6.98 -4.35
CA GLY A 166 23.05 -6.02 -4.40
C GLY A 166 22.99 -5.04 -5.57
N ASP A 167 21.82 -4.85 -6.18
CA ASP A 167 21.64 -3.93 -7.31
C ASP A 167 21.49 -2.48 -6.80
N TYR A 168 22.64 -1.82 -6.62
CA TYR A 168 22.74 -0.44 -6.16
C TYR A 168 21.97 0.54 -7.07
N ASP A 169 22.08 0.37 -8.38
CA ASP A 169 21.44 1.27 -9.33
C ASP A 169 19.91 1.14 -9.30
N ALA A 170 19.38 -0.07 -9.20
CA ALA A 170 17.95 -0.28 -9.04
C ALA A 170 17.43 0.31 -7.73
N ALA A 171 18.10 0.04 -6.60
CA ALA A 171 17.74 0.57 -5.29
C ALA A 171 17.73 2.11 -5.29
N ARG A 172 18.80 2.72 -5.79
CA ARG A 172 18.94 4.18 -5.92
C ARG A 172 17.86 4.79 -6.80
N ASN A 173 17.54 4.13 -7.91
CA ASN A 173 16.52 4.62 -8.83
C ASN A 173 15.08 4.50 -8.29
N ILE A 174 14.80 3.52 -7.41
CA ILE A 174 13.52 3.39 -6.69
C ILE A 174 13.40 4.50 -5.65
N ILE A 175 14.41 4.65 -4.79
CA ILE A 175 14.47 5.68 -3.73
C ILE A 175 14.32 7.08 -4.31
N LYS A 176 15.00 7.37 -5.43
CA LYS A 176 14.90 8.68 -6.09
C LYS A 176 13.46 9.01 -6.55
N ARG A 177 12.66 7.99 -6.90
CA ARG A 177 11.28 8.15 -7.37
C ARG A 177 10.27 8.18 -6.25
N GLN A 178 10.52 7.47 -5.16
CA GLN A 178 9.64 7.39 -4.00
C GLN A 178 10.47 7.67 -2.74
N ARG A 179 10.72 8.95 -2.44
CA ARG A 179 11.55 9.35 -1.29
C ARG A 179 10.93 8.98 0.05
N THR A 180 9.60 8.92 0.12
CA THR A 180 8.88 8.54 1.35
C THR A 180 8.88 7.04 1.58
N ILE A 181 9.38 6.24 0.63
CA ILE A 181 9.29 4.78 0.70
C ILE A 181 9.86 4.23 1.98
N LEU A 182 11.01 4.75 2.43
CA LEU A 182 11.72 4.30 3.64
C LEU A 182 11.20 4.95 4.93
N ALA A 183 10.53 6.10 4.83
CA ALA A 183 9.89 6.73 5.98
C ALA A 183 8.63 5.98 6.44
N GLU A 184 8.05 5.18 5.54
CA GLU A 184 6.89 4.32 5.78
C GLU A 184 7.28 2.87 6.14
N PHE A 185 8.58 2.54 6.26
CA PHE A 185 9.00 1.21 6.67
C PHE A 185 8.75 1.00 8.17
N PRO A 186 8.17 -0.14 8.57
CA PRO A 186 8.26 -0.62 9.94
C PRO A 186 9.73 -0.74 10.36
N PRO A 187 10.08 -0.47 11.63
CA PRO A 187 11.46 -0.54 12.10
C PRO A 187 12.08 -1.94 11.93
N GLU A 188 11.29 -3.00 12.10
CA GLU A 188 11.70 -4.40 11.88
C GLU A 188 12.12 -4.69 10.43
N ASP A 189 11.37 -4.10 9.49
CA ASP A 189 11.66 -4.25 8.07
C ASP A 189 12.87 -3.40 7.65
N ALA A 190 13.10 -2.28 8.33
CA ALA A 190 14.27 -1.44 8.15
C ALA A 190 15.55 -2.12 8.68
N ASP A 191 15.49 -2.76 9.85
CA ASP A 191 16.60 -3.53 10.40
C ASP A 191 16.91 -4.77 9.55
N SER A 192 15.88 -5.50 9.14
CA SER A 192 16.03 -6.64 8.21
C SER A 192 16.67 -6.22 6.89
N LEU A 193 16.27 -5.08 6.32
CA LEU A 193 16.84 -4.54 5.10
C LEU A 193 18.31 -4.14 5.29
N LEU A 194 18.65 -3.55 6.43
CA LEU A 194 20.02 -3.16 6.76
C LEU A 194 20.91 -4.39 6.96
N ARG A 195 20.43 -5.43 7.65
CA ARG A 195 21.16 -6.70 7.83
C ARG A 195 21.49 -7.35 6.49
N VAL A 196 20.50 -7.44 5.60
CA VAL A 196 20.73 -7.95 4.24
C VAL A 196 21.73 -7.07 3.49
N ALA A 197 21.68 -5.74 3.66
CA ALA A 197 22.64 -4.83 3.04
C ALA A 197 24.07 -5.01 3.58
N THR A 198 24.25 -5.37 4.87
CA THR A 198 25.57 -5.63 5.46
C THR A 198 26.22 -6.93 4.96
N GLU A 199 25.42 -7.90 4.52
CA GLU A 199 25.90 -9.18 3.99
C GLU A 199 26.31 -9.10 2.49
N LEU A 200 26.11 -7.95 1.85
CA LEU A 200 26.48 -7.75 0.45
C LEU A 200 27.99 -7.63 0.27
N VAL A 201 28.45 -7.90 -0.96
CA VAL A 201 29.86 -7.75 -1.36
C VAL A 201 30.36 -6.30 -1.19
N ASN A 202 29.48 -5.31 -1.42
CA ASN A 202 29.76 -3.88 -1.26
C ASN A 202 28.70 -3.23 -0.34
N PRO A 203 28.83 -3.39 0.99
CA PRO A 203 27.79 -2.98 1.92
C PRO A 203 27.75 -1.45 2.12
N GLU A 204 28.91 -0.78 2.09
CA GLU A 204 29.03 0.65 2.43
C GLU A 204 28.18 1.55 1.53
N ASP A 205 28.25 1.38 0.21
CA ASP A 205 27.51 2.20 -0.75
C ASP A 205 25.99 2.02 -0.60
N MET A 206 25.54 0.77 -0.41
CA MET A 206 24.14 0.44 -0.25
C MET A 206 23.59 0.97 1.07
N ILE A 207 24.33 0.81 2.17
CA ILE A 207 23.95 1.29 3.50
C ILE A 207 23.88 2.81 3.51
N ASN A 208 24.90 3.49 2.96
CA ASN A 208 24.92 4.95 2.88
C ASN A 208 23.72 5.47 2.08
N LEU A 209 23.38 4.83 0.96
CA LEU A 209 22.21 5.17 0.16
C LEU A 209 20.90 5.04 0.96
N LEU A 210 20.74 3.97 1.75
CA LEU A 210 19.54 3.75 2.56
C LEU A 210 19.43 4.76 3.72
N LEU A 211 20.55 5.05 4.38
CA LEU A 211 20.62 6.04 5.47
C LEU A 211 20.33 7.46 4.97
N GLU A 212 20.96 7.88 3.87
CA GLU A 212 20.70 9.18 3.23
C GLU A 212 19.24 9.33 2.78
N ALA A 213 18.62 8.22 2.39
CA ALA A 213 17.23 8.18 1.98
C ALA A 213 16.24 8.22 3.16
N GLY A 214 16.73 8.25 4.40
CA GLY A 214 15.92 8.43 5.60
C GLY A 214 15.47 7.13 6.25
N LEU A 215 16.19 6.02 6.06
CA LEU A 215 15.97 4.79 6.82
C LEU A 215 16.15 5.08 8.32
N ARG A 216 15.06 4.98 9.09
CA ARG A 216 15.10 5.15 10.55
C ARG A 216 15.57 3.83 11.17
N ILE A 217 16.78 3.84 11.69
CA ILE A 217 17.27 2.76 12.54
C ILE A 217 17.06 3.22 13.97
N ASP A 218 16.28 2.47 14.75
CA ASP A 218 16.13 2.76 16.16
C ASP A 218 17.48 2.64 16.86
N ALA A 219 17.78 3.64 17.69
CA ALA A 219 19.06 3.82 18.36
C ALA A 219 19.32 2.78 19.50
N ARG A 220 18.81 1.55 19.36
CA ARG A 220 19.33 0.38 20.09
C ARG A 220 20.51 -0.28 19.38
N ALA A 221 20.76 0.02 18.10
CA ALA A 221 21.92 -0.45 17.33
C ALA A 221 23.13 0.51 17.35
N ARG A 222 23.26 1.36 18.38
CA ARG A 222 24.47 2.19 18.62
C ARG A 222 25.23 1.82 19.90
N SER A 223 24.88 0.73 20.59
CA SER A 223 25.72 0.22 21.69
C SER A 223 26.83 -0.73 21.23
N ASP A 224 26.80 -1.23 19.99
CA ASP A 224 27.74 -2.28 19.57
C ASP A 224 28.82 -1.79 18.59
N GLN A 225 28.97 -0.46 18.45
CA GLN A 225 30.18 0.13 17.88
C GLN A 225 31.24 0.36 18.97
N VAL A 226 31.76 -0.70 19.57
CA VAL A 226 33.17 -0.74 19.99
C VAL A 226 33.70 -2.18 19.89
N ASN A 227 34.79 -2.32 19.14
CA ASN A 227 35.67 -3.48 18.98
C ASN A 227 35.24 -4.61 18.02
N TYR A 228 35.81 -4.50 16.81
CA TYR A 228 36.41 -5.63 16.12
C TYR A 228 37.31 -6.42 17.07
N GLU A 229 36.91 -7.63 17.43
CA GLU A 229 37.85 -8.71 17.70
C GLU A 229 37.28 -10.02 17.12
N VAL A 230 38.12 -10.64 16.32
CA VAL A 230 37.90 -11.92 15.65
C VAL A 230 37.69 -13.00 16.71
N ASP A 231 36.61 -13.78 16.61
CA ASP A 231 36.76 -15.20 16.91
C ASP A 231 35.97 -16.10 15.96
N SER A 232 36.75 -16.78 15.13
CA SER A 232 36.32 -17.80 14.21
C SER A 232 36.10 -19.09 14.98
N LYS A 233 34.84 -19.51 15.20
CA LYS A 233 34.49 -20.92 15.45
C LYS A 233 32.98 -21.16 15.46
N TRP A 234 32.42 -21.36 14.27
CA TRP A 234 31.75 -22.60 13.88
C TRP A 234 31.30 -22.48 12.42
N ALA A 235 32.22 -22.85 11.53
CA ALA A 235 31.85 -23.27 10.20
C ALA A 235 31.21 -24.65 10.26
N SER A 236 30.35 -24.92 9.27
CA SER A 236 29.84 -26.23 8.84
C SER A 236 28.53 -26.67 9.49
N ASN A 237 27.42 -26.38 8.81
CA ASN A 237 26.58 -27.43 8.22
C ASN A 237 25.72 -26.80 7.13
N GLY A 238 26.10 -27.03 5.88
CA GLY A 238 25.24 -26.74 4.75
C GLY A 238 24.11 -27.75 4.70
N HIS A 239 22.90 -27.27 4.48
CA HIS A 239 21.86 -27.90 3.67
C HIS A 239 20.88 -26.81 3.26
N GLU A 240 20.84 -26.58 1.93
CA GLU A 240 19.68 -26.37 1.07
C GLU A 240 18.53 -25.47 1.54
N GLU A 241 18.20 -24.49 0.67
CA GLU A 241 16.91 -23.83 0.61
C GLU A 241 15.74 -24.81 0.84
N PRO A 242 14.66 -24.31 1.45
CA PRO A 242 13.41 -24.41 0.73
C PRO A 242 12.80 -23.03 0.51
N HIS A 243 12.50 -22.78 -0.77
CA HIS A 243 11.47 -21.87 -1.19
C HIS A 243 10.14 -22.27 -0.53
N VAL A 244 9.52 -21.38 0.26
CA VAL A 244 8.10 -21.48 0.59
C VAL A 244 7.40 -20.19 0.20
N ALA A 245 6.76 -20.27 -0.96
CA ALA A 245 5.60 -19.46 -1.31
C ALA A 245 4.39 -19.85 -0.44
N ALA A 246 3.40 -18.95 -0.41
CA ALA A 246 2.10 -19.02 0.25
C ALA A 246 2.10 -18.63 1.74
N ALA A 247 1.15 -17.84 2.24
CA ALA A 247 -0.24 -17.73 1.80
C ALA A 247 -0.73 -16.27 1.69
N CYS A 248 -1.29 -15.95 0.53
CA CYS A 248 -2.51 -15.17 0.51
C CYS A 248 -3.62 -16.07 1.08
N ASP A 249 -4.22 -15.66 2.18
CA ASP A 249 -5.62 -15.94 2.48
C ASP A 249 -6.26 -14.65 2.96
N ARG A 250 -6.60 -13.79 1.98
CA ARG A 250 -7.71 -12.84 2.16
C ARG A 250 -8.98 -13.67 2.07
N LEU A 251 -9.45 -14.16 3.20
CA LEU A 251 -10.87 -14.43 3.35
C LEU A 251 -11.54 -13.08 3.64
N ASP A 252 -12.23 -12.60 2.61
CA ASP A 252 -13.23 -11.57 2.71
C ASP A 252 -14.31 -12.02 3.71
N TYR A 253 -14.34 -11.42 4.90
CA TYR A 253 -15.60 -11.27 5.62
C TYR A 253 -16.29 -10.03 5.07
N GLY A 254 -17.16 -10.26 4.10
CA GLY A 254 -18.13 -9.27 3.66
C GLY A 254 -19.24 -9.14 4.69
N ILE A 255 -19.18 -8.10 5.53
CA ILE A 255 -20.36 -7.56 6.22
C ILE A 255 -20.23 -6.03 6.16
N GLY A 256 -21.25 -5.39 5.58
CA GLY A 256 -21.18 -4.01 5.12
C GLY A 256 -21.04 -2.98 6.24
N CYS A 257 -20.15 -2.02 6.05
CA CYS A 257 -20.13 -0.80 6.84
C CYS A 257 -21.36 0.05 6.48
N ARG A 258 -22.36 0.08 7.36
CA ARG A 258 -23.26 1.23 7.50
C ARG A 258 -22.67 2.16 8.55
N ASP A 259 -22.79 3.45 8.27
CA ASP A 259 -22.38 4.57 9.12
C ASP A 259 -22.80 4.42 10.59
N GLY A 260 -21.96 4.88 11.51
CA GLY A 260 -22.40 5.36 12.82
C GLY A 260 -21.60 4.87 14.03
N VAL A 261 -20.78 5.78 14.58
CA VAL A 261 -20.50 6.07 16.00
C VAL A 261 -20.86 4.98 17.03
N CYS A 262 -19.88 4.54 17.83
CA CYS A 262 -20.05 4.39 19.29
C CYS A 262 -18.69 4.50 20.02
N ASP A 263 -18.76 5.28 21.09
CA ASP A 263 -17.75 5.68 22.05
C ASP A 263 -17.95 4.85 23.34
N HIS A 264 -16.92 4.73 24.17
CA HIS A 264 -16.86 4.15 25.53
C HIS A 264 -16.80 2.62 25.68
N ARG A 265 -16.09 2.01 26.65
CA ARG A 265 -15.00 2.35 27.60
C ARG A 265 -14.84 1.13 28.52
N ARG A 266 -13.62 0.62 28.69
CA ARG A 266 -13.03 -0.08 29.87
C ARG A 266 -11.73 -0.74 29.35
N SER A 267 -10.51 -0.38 29.70
CA SER A 267 -9.96 0.44 30.78
C SER A 267 -8.68 1.11 30.25
N ILE A 268 -8.75 2.42 30.00
CA ILE A 268 -7.56 3.28 29.85
C ILE A 268 -7.56 4.19 31.07
N GLN A 269 -7.30 3.63 32.24
CA GLN A 269 -6.88 4.37 33.42
C GLN A 269 -6.34 3.35 34.42
N ASP A 270 -5.08 2.95 34.22
CA ASP A 270 -4.10 2.62 35.27
C ASP A 270 -2.82 2.09 34.63
N ALA A 271 -2.15 2.95 33.85
CA ALA A 271 -0.71 2.87 33.56
C ALA A 271 -0.27 4.16 32.86
N ALA A 272 -0.08 5.22 33.65
CA ALA A 272 0.90 6.21 33.25
C ALA A 272 2.25 5.46 33.18
N CYS A 273 2.84 5.39 31.96
CA CYS A 273 4.05 4.66 31.56
C CYS A 273 3.89 3.24 30.94
N CYS A 274 2.91 3.00 30.05
CA CYS A 274 3.09 1.91 29.06
C CYS A 274 3.88 2.42 27.84
N ASP A 275 5.12 1.93 27.70
CA ASP A 275 6.02 2.18 26.56
C ASP A 275 5.30 1.95 25.22
N LYS A 276 5.47 2.87 24.27
CA LYS A 276 4.92 2.71 22.90
C LYS A 276 5.37 1.40 22.24
N ASP A 277 6.58 0.94 22.57
CA ASP A 277 7.16 -0.34 22.15
C ASP A 277 6.29 -1.56 22.54
N LYS A 278 5.58 -1.51 23.68
CA LYS A 278 4.75 -2.65 24.16
C LYS A 278 3.44 -2.78 23.39
N LEU A 279 2.88 -1.67 22.91
CA LEU A 279 1.66 -1.66 22.10
C LEU A 279 1.95 -2.18 20.68
N GLU A 280 3.08 -1.81 20.09
CA GLU A 280 3.51 -2.32 18.78
C GLU A 280 3.83 -3.83 18.82
N MET A 281 4.47 -4.30 19.91
CA MET A 281 4.72 -5.74 20.11
C MET A 281 3.44 -6.55 20.33
N GLY A 282 2.42 -5.96 20.97
CA GLY A 282 1.12 -6.60 21.14
C GLY A 282 0.39 -6.85 19.82
N GLU A 283 0.44 -5.90 18.88
CA GLU A 283 -0.11 -6.09 17.53
C GLU A 283 0.62 -7.20 16.76
N LEU A 284 1.94 -7.36 16.97
CA LEU A 284 2.72 -8.44 16.37
C LEU A 284 2.29 -9.82 16.91
N VAL A 285 1.97 -9.95 18.20
CA VAL A 285 1.44 -11.20 18.78
C VAL A 285 0.13 -11.58 18.11
N LEU A 286 -0.77 -10.61 17.90
CA LEU A 286 -2.04 -10.85 17.19
C LEU A 286 -1.81 -11.31 15.74
N MET A 287 -0.87 -10.68 15.03
CA MET A 287 -0.55 -11.05 13.65
C MET A 287 0.09 -12.44 13.55
N ALA A 288 1.00 -12.79 14.46
CA ALA A 288 1.64 -14.09 14.54
C ALA A 288 0.63 -15.19 14.89
N ALA A 289 -0.23 -14.94 15.89
CA ALA A 289 -1.30 -15.85 16.28
C ALA A 289 -2.29 -16.11 15.15
N ARG A 290 -2.63 -15.07 14.36
CA ARG A 290 -3.49 -15.22 13.18
C ARG A 290 -2.84 -16.08 12.08
N ARG A 291 -1.51 -16.04 11.96
CA ARG A 291 -0.76 -16.81 10.93
C ARG A 291 -0.50 -18.25 11.34
N GLY A 292 -0.60 -18.59 12.63
CA GLY A 292 -0.24 -19.91 13.13
C GLY A 292 1.26 -20.06 13.44
N ASP A 293 1.99 -18.95 13.60
CA ASP A 293 3.42 -19.00 13.92
C ASP A 293 3.64 -19.10 15.44
N LEU A 294 3.58 -20.33 15.96
CA LEU A 294 3.74 -20.63 17.39
C LEU A 294 5.07 -20.10 17.95
N LYS A 295 6.16 -20.27 17.20
CA LYS A 295 7.50 -19.88 17.63
C LYS A 295 7.63 -18.37 17.72
N GLN A 296 7.03 -17.65 16.77
CA GLN A 296 7.01 -16.19 16.82
C GLN A 296 6.16 -15.67 17.98
N VAL A 297 5.00 -16.27 18.25
CA VAL A 297 4.19 -15.92 19.43
C VAL A 297 4.98 -16.12 20.72
N GLU A 298 5.64 -17.27 20.88
CA GLU A 298 6.45 -17.58 22.06
C GLU A 298 7.57 -16.55 22.28
N VAL A 299 8.35 -16.24 21.24
CA VAL A 299 9.44 -15.26 21.32
C VAL A 299 8.92 -13.86 21.68
N LEU A 300 7.80 -13.44 21.09
CA LEU A 300 7.20 -12.13 21.38
C LEU A 300 6.72 -12.03 22.84
N LEU A 301 6.08 -13.07 23.35
CA LEU A 301 5.63 -13.10 24.75
C LEU A 301 6.82 -13.13 25.73
N GLN A 302 7.88 -13.88 25.43
CA GLN A 302 9.11 -13.90 26.22
C GLN A 302 9.83 -12.54 26.22
N ASN A 303 9.73 -11.79 25.11
CA ASN A 303 10.28 -10.44 24.98
C ASN A 303 9.40 -9.35 25.63
N GLY A 304 8.34 -9.72 26.34
CA GLY A 304 7.50 -8.79 27.10
C GLY A 304 6.43 -8.08 26.27
N ALA A 305 6.00 -8.66 25.14
CA ALA A 305 4.84 -8.19 24.42
C ALA A 305 3.58 -8.22 25.31
N ASP A 306 2.72 -7.21 25.17
CA ASP A 306 1.46 -7.18 25.90
C ASP A 306 0.49 -8.21 25.31
N ILE A 307 0.26 -9.28 26.06
CA ILE A 307 -0.64 -10.36 25.67
C ILE A 307 -2.09 -9.88 25.52
N ASN A 308 -2.49 -8.83 26.27
CA ASN A 308 -3.86 -8.30 26.27
C ASN A 308 -4.14 -7.33 25.11
N CYS A 309 -3.16 -7.11 24.22
CA CYS A 309 -3.35 -6.25 23.07
C CYS A 309 -4.48 -6.77 22.16
N CYS A 310 -5.30 -5.85 21.66
CA CYS A 310 -6.41 -6.14 20.78
C CYS A 310 -6.46 -5.15 19.60
N ASP A 311 -7.06 -5.57 18.49
CA ASP A 311 -7.27 -4.69 17.35
C ASP A 311 -8.45 -3.71 17.57
N GLN A 312 -8.74 -2.88 16.56
CA GLN A 312 -9.84 -1.90 16.59
C GLN A 312 -11.24 -2.51 16.80
N TYR A 313 -11.40 -3.82 16.62
CA TYR A 313 -12.65 -4.55 16.85
C TYR A 313 -12.67 -5.27 18.19
N GLY A 314 -11.63 -5.11 19.02
CA GLY A 314 -11.48 -5.82 20.29
C GLY A 314 -11.01 -7.27 20.13
N LEU A 315 -10.52 -7.67 18.95
CA LEU A 315 -10.00 -9.02 18.76
C LEU A 315 -8.61 -9.12 19.39
N THR A 316 -8.43 -10.09 20.29
CA THR A 316 -7.14 -10.43 20.89
C THR A 316 -6.43 -11.54 20.09
N ALA A 317 -5.18 -11.84 20.44
CA ALA A 317 -4.47 -12.98 19.85
C ALA A 317 -5.19 -14.33 20.05
N LEU A 318 -5.94 -14.49 21.16
CA LEU A 318 -6.74 -15.69 21.40
C LEU A 318 -7.96 -15.77 20.49
N HIS A 319 -8.63 -14.65 20.22
CA HIS A 319 -9.68 -14.58 19.21
C HIS A 319 -9.15 -14.97 17.82
N ALA A 320 -7.98 -14.45 17.44
CA ALA A 320 -7.36 -14.70 16.15
C ALA A 320 -6.89 -16.15 15.97
N SER A 321 -6.31 -16.76 17.00
CA SER A 321 -5.91 -18.17 16.98
C SER A 321 -7.14 -19.09 17.01
N ALA A 322 -8.18 -18.74 17.79
CA ALA A 322 -9.44 -19.48 17.86
C ALA A 322 -10.15 -19.57 16.50
N ILE A 323 -10.39 -18.44 15.84
CA ILE A 323 -11.09 -18.43 14.53
C ILE A 323 -10.29 -19.13 13.42
N LYS A 324 -8.97 -19.22 13.56
CA LYS A 324 -8.09 -19.89 12.61
C LYS A 324 -7.83 -21.36 12.94
N GLY A 325 -8.29 -21.84 14.08
CA GLY A 325 -8.10 -23.22 14.52
C GLY A 325 -6.69 -23.53 15.03
N HIS A 326 -5.89 -22.52 15.37
CA HIS A 326 -4.52 -22.70 15.87
C HIS A 326 -4.52 -23.06 17.35
N LYS A 327 -4.91 -24.30 17.65
CA LYS A 327 -5.09 -24.83 19.02
C LYS A 327 -3.86 -24.61 19.90
N ASP A 328 -2.66 -24.93 19.43
CA ASP A 328 -1.44 -24.87 20.25
C ASP A 328 -1.11 -23.43 20.67
N ILE A 329 -1.37 -22.46 19.78
CA ILE A 329 -1.21 -21.04 20.08
C ILE A 329 -2.27 -20.58 21.08
N ALA A 330 -3.53 -20.97 20.87
CA ALA A 330 -4.61 -20.64 21.77
C ALA A 330 -4.34 -21.17 23.20
N LEU A 331 -3.83 -22.41 23.30
CA LEU A 331 -3.44 -23.00 24.58
C LEU A 331 -2.27 -22.23 25.23
N MET A 332 -1.21 -21.95 24.48
CA MET A 332 -0.08 -21.16 24.96
C MET A 332 -0.52 -19.79 25.49
N LEU A 333 -1.41 -19.08 24.79
CA LEU A 333 -1.91 -17.77 25.23
C LEU A 333 -2.66 -17.85 26.57
N ILE A 334 -3.44 -18.92 26.78
CA ILE A 334 -4.13 -19.18 28.06
C ILE A 334 -3.11 -19.48 29.16
N GLU A 335 -2.08 -20.29 28.87
CA GLU A 335 -1.01 -20.62 29.82
C GLU A 335 -0.18 -19.39 30.24
N PHE A 336 0.01 -18.44 29.32
CA PHE A 336 0.64 -17.14 29.61
C PHE A 336 -0.30 -16.16 30.35
N GLY A 337 -1.53 -16.57 30.67
CA GLY A 337 -2.44 -15.82 31.53
C GLY A 337 -3.43 -14.91 30.81
N LEU A 338 -3.62 -15.06 29.49
CA LEU A 338 -4.69 -14.35 28.80
C LEU A 338 -6.07 -14.85 29.28
N GLU A 339 -6.99 -13.93 29.52
CA GLU A 339 -8.35 -14.25 29.92
C GLU A 339 -9.10 -15.03 28.83
N LEU A 340 -9.49 -16.27 29.17
CA LEU A 340 -10.24 -17.19 28.30
C LEU A 340 -11.60 -16.63 27.87
N GLU A 341 -12.22 -15.81 28.72
CA GLU A 341 -13.54 -15.21 28.52
C GLU A 341 -13.45 -13.77 28.01
N CYS A 342 -12.33 -13.38 27.41
CA CYS A 342 -12.20 -12.09 26.72
C CYS A 342 -13.28 -11.93 25.65
N ARG A 343 -13.71 -10.69 25.39
CA ARG A 343 -14.81 -10.40 24.46
C ARG A 343 -14.42 -9.34 23.45
N ASP A 344 -14.80 -9.55 22.20
CA ASP A 344 -14.69 -8.56 21.13
C ASP A 344 -15.80 -7.48 21.21
N SER A 345 -15.79 -6.54 20.27
CA SER A 345 -16.78 -5.45 20.17
C SER A 345 -18.22 -5.92 19.95
N GLU A 346 -18.43 -7.12 19.42
CA GLU A 346 -19.75 -7.74 19.23
C GLU A 346 -20.12 -8.69 20.39
N GLY A 347 -19.27 -8.76 21.42
CA GLY A 347 -19.46 -9.59 22.59
C GLY A 347 -19.14 -11.07 22.36
N HIS A 348 -18.51 -11.42 21.22
CA HIS A 348 -18.03 -12.76 20.98
C HIS A 348 -16.79 -13.03 21.80
N GLY A 349 -16.77 -14.17 22.49
CA GLY A 349 -15.56 -14.71 23.10
C GLY A 349 -14.85 -15.73 22.21
N PRO A 350 -13.64 -16.17 22.58
CA PRO A 350 -12.84 -17.14 21.83
C PRO A 350 -13.61 -18.39 21.41
N LEU A 351 -14.48 -18.93 22.28
CA LEU A 351 -15.28 -20.12 21.98
C LEU A 351 -16.27 -19.87 20.82
N HIS A 352 -16.90 -18.71 20.75
CA HIS A 352 -17.78 -18.36 19.62
C HIS A 352 -16.98 -18.35 18.32
N LEU A 353 -15.79 -17.73 18.34
CA LEU A 353 -14.96 -17.62 17.15
C LEU A 353 -14.33 -18.94 16.73
N ALA A 354 -13.99 -19.83 17.67
CA ALA A 354 -13.55 -21.19 17.36
C ALA A 354 -14.65 -22.00 16.64
N VAL A 355 -15.90 -21.84 17.07
CA VAL A 355 -17.06 -22.42 16.38
C VAL A 355 -17.22 -21.82 14.99
N VAL A 356 -17.11 -20.50 14.84
CA VAL A 356 -17.14 -19.84 13.52
C VAL A 356 -16.02 -20.35 12.59
N GLY A 357 -14.83 -20.59 13.16
CA GLY A 357 -13.70 -21.18 12.45
C GLY A 357 -13.86 -22.66 12.10
N GLY A 358 -14.86 -23.35 12.66
CA GLY A 358 -15.14 -24.76 12.39
C GLY A 358 -14.08 -25.73 12.93
N SER A 359 -13.25 -25.30 13.89
CA SER A 359 -12.18 -26.15 14.44
C SER A 359 -12.67 -26.88 15.70
N LEU A 360 -13.10 -28.14 15.55
CA LEU A 360 -13.52 -28.99 16.68
C LEU A 360 -12.41 -29.10 17.73
N GLU A 361 -11.16 -29.34 17.31
CA GLU A 361 -10.03 -29.50 18.24
C GLU A 361 -9.80 -28.25 19.12
N THR A 362 -9.99 -27.06 18.54
CA THR A 362 -9.86 -25.80 19.28
C THR A 362 -11.07 -25.57 20.19
N VAL A 363 -12.28 -25.92 19.75
CA VAL A 363 -13.48 -25.89 20.60
C VAL A 363 -13.33 -26.81 21.79
N GLU A 364 -12.90 -28.06 21.57
CA GLU A 364 -12.66 -29.03 22.63
C GLU A 364 -11.63 -28.52 23.64
N MET A 365 -10.51 -27.97 23.15
CA MET A 365 -9.46 -27.41 23.99
C MET A 365 -9.99 -26.25 24.86
N LEU A 366 -10.72 -25.30 24.28
CA LEU A 366 -11.27 -24.15 25.02
C LEU A 366 -12.27 -24.60 26.09
N VAL A 367 -13.16 -25.55 25.78
CA VAL A 367 -14.13 -26.09 26.74
C VAL A 367 -13.43 -26.88 27.86
N GLN A 368 -12.39 -27.66 27.53
CA GLN A 368 -11.58 -28.37 28.54
C GLN A 368 -10.85 -27.41 29.48
N ASN A 369 -10.46 -26.23 28.99
CA ASN A 369 -9.85 -25.17 29.79
C ASN A 369 -10.88 -24.28 30.53
N GLY A 370 -12.16 -24.64 30.50
CA GLY A 370 -13.21 -24.01 31.31
C GLY A 370 -14.01 -22.92 30.61
N ALA A 371 -13.96 -22.83 29.27
CA ALA A 371 -14.75 -21.85 28.53
C ALA A 371 -16.25 -22.09 28.73
N ASN A 372 -17.01 -21.01 28.89
CA ASN A 372 -18.45 -21.09 29.10
C ASN A 372 -19.19 -21.44 27.80
N VAL A 373 -19.61 -22.69 27.67
CA VAL A 373 -20.38 -23.21 26.52
C VAL A 373 -21.70 -22.47 26.26
N ASN A 374 -22.25 -21.82 27.29
CA ASN A 374 -23.50 -21.05 27.25
C ASN A 374 -23.26 -19.54 27.18
N ALA A 375 -22.04 -19.10 26.88
CA ALA A 375 -21.75 -17.68 26.71
C ALA A 375 -22.65 -17.07 25.61
N LYS A 376 -23.02 -15.81 25.79
CA LYS A 376 -23.88 -15.08 24.86
C LYS A 376 -23.14 -13.86 24.34
N SER A 377 -23.18 -13.69 23.01
CA SER A 377 -22.77 -12.45 22.35
C SER A 377 -23.73 -11.30 22.63
N ASN A 378 -23.42 -10.09 22.15
CA ASN A 378 -24.31 -8.93 22.30
C ASN A 378 -25.65 -9.13 21.59
N SER A 379 -25.71 -9.97 20.54
CA SER A 379 -26.94 -10.35 19.86
C SER A 379 -27.68 -11.52 20.53
N GLY A 380 -27.13 -12.07 21.63
CA GLY A 380 -27.70 -13.20 22.36
C GLY A 380 -27.40 -14.56 21.75
N ALA A 381 -26.55 -14.62 20.71
CA ALA A 381 -26.14 -15.87 20.08
C ALA A 381 -25.20 -16.66 20.99
N THR A 382 -25.45 -17.97 21.12
CA THR A 382 -24.57 -18.91 21.84
C THR A 382 -23.67 -19.66 20.87
N PRO A 383 -22.54 -20.24 21.33
CA PRO A 383 -21.72 -21.12 20.52
C PRO A 383 -22.52 -22.26 19.87
N LEU A 384 -23.47 -22.87 20.59
CA LEU A 384 -24.36 -23.91 20.03
C LEU A 384 -25.25 -23.38 18.91
N TYR A 385 -25.83 -22.18 19.07
CA TYR A 385 -26.61 -21.55 18.02
C TYR A 385 -25.76 -21.27 16.77
N MET A 386 -24.50 -20.84 16.94
CA MET A 386 -23.59 -20.61 15.82
C MET A 386 -23.21 -21.92 15.12
N ALA A 387 -22.89 -22.97 15.86
CA ALA A 387 -22.53 -24.28 15.31
C ALA A 387 -23.67 -24.87 14.47
N THR A 388 -24.90 -24.81 15.00
CA THR A 388 -26.11 -25.26 14.30
C THR A 388 -26.43 -24.41 13.07
N ALA A 389 -26.27 -23.09 13.16
CA ALA A 389 -26.48 -22.19 12.03
C ALA A 389 -25.45 -22.39 10.89
N MET A 390 -24.23 -22.82 11.23
CA MET A 390 -23.17 -23.11 10.25
C MET A 390 -23.18 -24.55 9.74
N GLY A 391 -23.95 -25.44 10.36
CA GLY A 391 -24.04 -26.86 9.98
C GLY A 391 -22.83 -27.70 10.41
N TYR A 392 -22.16 -27.31 11.50
CA TYR A 392 -21.06 -28.09 12.09
C TYR A 392 -21.63 -29.12 13.07
N ASP A 393 -22.06 -30.26 12.53
CA ASP A 393 -22.75 -31.32 13.27
C ASP A 393 -21.87 -31.90 14.39
N ASP A 394 -20.58 -32.09 14.14
CA ASP A 394 -19.58 -32.59 15.10
C ASP A 394 -19.39 -31.65 16.30
N ILE A 395 -19.25 -30.34 16.03
CA ILE A 395 -19.17 -29.30 17.05
C ILE A 395 -20.48 -29.18 17.82
N THR A 396 -21.61 -29.29 17.11
CA THR A 396 -22.96 -29.25 17.71
C THR A 396 -23.15 -30.40 18.69
N GLU A 397 -22.86 -31.63 18.28
CA GLU A 397 -22.92 -32.82 19.14
C GLU A 397 -22.00 -32.69 20.35
N PHE A 398 -20.77 -32.20 20.14
CA PHE A 398 -19.83 -31.96 21.23
C PHE A 398 -20.37 -30.95 22.24
N LEU A 399 -20.86 -29.78 21.80
CA LEU A 399 -21.38 -28.74 22.69
C LEU A 399 -22.62 -29.22 23.46
N ILE A 400 -23.54 -29.96 22.82
CA ILE A 400 -24.70 -30.58 23.48
C ILE A 400 -24.23 -31.55 24.58
N SER A 401 -23.21 -32.37 24.30
CA SER A 401 -22.66 -33.31 25.29
C SER A 401 -22.06 -32.63 26.53
N ARG A 402 -21.67 -31.35 26.40
CA ARG A 402 -21.10 -30.52 27.46
C ARG A 402 -22.12 -29.55 28.09
N GLY A 403 -23.40 -29.66 27.74
CA GLY A 403 -24.50 -28.87 28.32
C GLY A 403 -24.65 -27.46 27.76
N GLY A 404 -24.29 -27.26 26.48
CA GLY A 404 -24.50 -26.03 25.72
C GLY A 404 -25.91 -25.84 25.16
#